data_AF-A0A378FV33-F1
#
_entry.id   AF-A0A378FV33-F1
#
_cell.length_a   1.000
_cell.length_b   1.000
_cell.length_c   1.000
_cell.angle_alpha   90.00
_cell.angle_beta   90.00
_cell.angle_gamma   90.00
#
_symmetry.space_group_name_H-M   'P 1'
#
loop_
_entity.id
_entity.type
_entity.pdbx_description
1 polymer ?
#
loop_
_entity_poly.entity_id
_entity_poly.type
_entity_poly.pdbx_seq_one_letter_code
_entity_poly.pdbx_strand_id
1 'polypeptide(L)'
;MKRHRPRREAESGPGGLLGFQLRIPGFEQPWEEDFGKPDRIVTALDIMTEGPLGGAAFNNEFGRPALNGYFRTYEEKVTSHNGEELRGYHKPIMLAGGIGNIRGEHVQKGEITVGAKLIVLAARR
;
A
#
# COMPACT_ATOMS: atom_id res chain seq x y z
N MET A 1 -11.54 39.51 -11.45
CA MET A 1 -12.28 38.53 -10.62
C MET A 1 -11.53 37.18 -10.66
N LYS A 2 -10.64 36.93 -9.71
CA LYS A 2 -9.82 35.70 -9.65
C LYS A 2 -10.70 34.57 -9.14
N ARG A 3 -11.05 33.61 -10.01
CA ARG A 3 -11.75 32.38 -9.59
C ARG A 3 -10.77 31.55 -8.75
N HIS A 4 -10.98 31.58 -7.44
CA HIS A 4 -10.29 30.71 -6.50
C HIS A 4 -10.72 29.27 -6.81
N ARG A 5 -9.84 28.47 -7.43
CA ARG A 5 -10.07 27.02 -7.51
C ARG A 5 -9.98 26.49 -6.08
N PRO A 6 -11.00 25.78 -5.56
CA PRO A 6 -10.84 25.09 -4.29
C PRO A 6 -9.74 24.03 -4.48
N ARG A 7 -8.62 24.17 -3.78
CA ARG A 7 -7.63 23.09 -3.66
C ARG A 7 -8.37 21.91 -3.04
N ARG A 8 -8.46 20.79 -3.75
CA ARG A 8 -8.87 19.53 -3.15
C ARG A 8 -7.68 19.04 -2.34
N GLU A 9 -7.70 19.28 -1.04
CA GLU A 9 -6.77 18.63 -0.11
C GLU A 9 -7.20 17.16 -0.02
N ALA A 10 -6.47 16.31 -0.74
CA ALA A 10 -6.49 14.88 -0.51
C ALA A 10 -5.26 14.59 0.35
N GLU A 11 -5.48 14.11 1.56
CA GLU A 11 -4.42 13.70 2.47
C GLU A 11 -4.32 12.18 2.38
N SER A 12 -3.14 11.63 2.10
CA SER A 12 -3.04 10.17 2.11
C SER A 12 -3.02 9.67 3.56
N GLY A 13 -3.78 8.61 3.81
CA GLY A 13 -4.02 8.00 5.10
C GLY A 13 -2.99 6.91 5.39
N PRO A 14 -3.22 6.03 6.38
CA PRO A 14 -2.24 5.03 6.77
C PRO A 14 -1.82 4.18 5.56
N GLY A 15 -0.53 4.20 5.26
CA GLY A 15 0.12 3.22 4.39
C GLY A 15 0.71 2.10 5.23
N GLY A 16 1.07 0.97 4.62
CA GLY A 16 1.86 -0.01 5.35
C GLY A 16 2.40 -1.13 4.50
N LEU A 17 3.54 -1.65 4.92
CA LEU A 17 4.13 -2.85 4.34
C LEU A 17 4.39 -3.89 5.42
N LEU A 18 3.92 -5.11 5.16
CA LEU A 18 4.30 -6.29 5.93
C LEU A 18 5.05 -7.22 5.02
N GLY A 19 6.23 -7.60 5.48
CA GLY A 19 7.11 -8.54 4.83
C GLY A 19 7.58 -9.60 5.81
N PHE A 20 8.33 -10.55 5.28
CA PHE A 20 9.11 -11.49 6.06
C PHE A 20 10.45 -10.86 6.48
N GLN A 21 11.34 -11.65 7.07
CA GLN A 21 12.62 -11.16 7.56
C GLN A 21 13.46 -10.56 6.42
N LEU A 22 14.09 -9.40 6.69
CA LEU A 22 14.81 -8.66 5.66
C LEU A 22 16.12 -9.34 5.31
N ARG A 23 16.80 -9.92 6.31
CA ARG A 23 18.10 -10.60 6.15
C ARG A 23 19.07 -9.72 5.35
N ILE A 24 19.28 -8.51 5.86
CA ILE A 24 20.14 -7.50 5.22
C ILE A 24 21.57 -8.04 5.24
N PRO A 25 22.25 -8.18 4.08
CA PRO A 25 23.61 -8.70 4.03
C PRO A 25 24.59 -7.89 4.90
N GLY A 26 25.27 -8.56 5.83
CA GLY A 26 26.19 -7.92 6.78
C GLY A 26 25.51 -7.19 7.93
N PHE A 27 24.19 -7.31 8.07
CA PHE A 27 23.39 -6.79 9.17
C PHE A 27 22.27 -7.77 9.58
N GLU A 28 22.55 -9.06 9.47
CA GLU A 28 21.63 -10.12 9.86
C GLU A 28 21.35 -10.07 11.36
N GLN A 29 20.09 -10.29 11.74
CA GLN A 29 19.67 -10.27 13.13
C GLN A 29 19.62 -11.70 13.71
N PRO A 30 19.83 -11.88 15.02
CA PRO A 30 19.95 -13.21 15.63
C PRO A 30 18.65 -14.03 15.65
N TRP A 31 17.51 -13.38 15.40
CA TRP A 31 16.21 -14.05 15.23
C TRP A 31 15.90 -14.36 13.77
N GLU A 32 16.80 -14.05 12.84
CA GLU A 32 16.58 -14.30 11.42
C GLU A 32 17.07 -15.69 10.99
N GLU A 33 16.24 -16.41 10.23
CA GLU A 33 16.52 -17.75 9.69
C GLU A 33 16.06 -17.82 8.22
N ASP A 34 16.83 -18.51 7.38
CA ASP A 34 16.47 -18.73 5.98
C ASP A 34 15.58 -19.96 5.80
N PHE A 35 14.27 -19.74 5.69
CA PHE A 35 13.31 -20.79 5.39
C PHE A 35 13.08 -21.01 3.88
N GLY A 36 13.83 -20.30 3.02
CA GLY A 36 13.64 -20.29 1.57
C GLY A 36 12.40 -19.52 1.11
N LYS A 37 12.24 -19.33 -0.20
CA LYS A 37 11.06 -18.70 -0.82
C LYS A 37 10.78 -19.34 -2.19
N PRO A 38 9.54 -19.30 -2.72
CA PRO A 38 9.29 -19.67 -4.11
C PRO A 38 10.13 -18.83 -5.09
N ASP A 39 10.71 -19.46 -6.12
CA ASP A 39 11.60 -18.78 -7.09
C ASP A 39 10.91 -17.63 -7.84
N ARG A 40 9.60 -17.74 -8.02
CA ARG A 40 8.78 -16.75 -8.75
C ARG A 40 8.51 -15.45 -7.97
N ILE A 41 8.85 -15.38 -6.68
CA ILE A 41 8.64 -14.17 -5.86
C ILE A 41 9.99 -13.54 -5.47
N VAL A 42 10.00 -12.23 -5.29
CA VAL A 42 11.17 -11.46 -4.83
C VAL A 42 11.38 -11.59 -3.32
N THR A 43 12.53 -11.15 -2.81
CA THR A 43 12.83 -11.18 -1.36
C THR A 43 12.07 -10.07 -0.60
N ALA A 44 12.00 -10.17 0.73
CA ALA A 44 11.44 -9.09 1.56
C ALA A 44 12.27 -7.81 1.45
N LEU A 45 13.60 -7.96 1.37
CA LEU A 45 14.51 -6.85 1.16
C LEU A 45 14.24 -6.13 -0.17
N ASP A 46 14.05 -6.87 -1.27
CA ASP A 46 13.70 -6.29 -2.57
C ASP A 46 12.36 -5.55 -2.50
N ILE A 47 11.35 -6.15 -1.86
CA ILE A 47 10.03 -5.53 -1.68
C ILE A 47 10.17 -4.22 -0.90
N MET A 48 10.98 -4.20 0.15
CA MET A 48 11.20 -3.01 0.98
C MET A 48 12.12 -1.98 0.35
N THR A 49 12.88 -2.35 -0.67
CA THR A 49 13.71 -1.44 -1.46
C THR A 49 12.87 -0.76 -2.55
N GLU A 50 12.11 -1.54 -3.34
CA GLU A 50 11.38 -1.02 -4.50
C GLU A 50 9.95 -0.56 -4.18
N GLY A 51 9.25 -1.29 -3.30
CA GLY A 51 7.84 -1.04 -2.98
C GLY A 51 7.57 0.36 -2.42
N PRO A 52 8.29 0.80 -1.36
CA PRO A 52 8.15 2.14 -0.82
C PRO A 52 8.47 3.25 -1.83
N LEU A 53 9.46 3.04 -2.71
CA LEU A 53 9.81 4.01 -3.75
C LEU A 53 8.67 4.17 -4.76
N GLY A 54 8.07 3.08 -5.23
CA GLY A 54 6.91 3.13 -6.12
C GLY A 54 5.70 3.83 -5.49
N GLY A 55 5.40 3.52 -4.23
CA GLY A 55 4.32 4.19 -3.48
C GLY A 55 4.57 5.68 -3.27
N ALA A 56 5.81 6.05 -2.90
CA ALA A 56 6.21 7.45 -2.71
C ALA A 56 6.20 8.22 -4.04
N ALA A 57 6.70 7.63 -5.13
CA ALA A 57 6.69 8.24 -6.46
C ALA A 57 5.26 8.61 -6.88
N PHE A 58 4.29 7.70 -6.72
CA PHE A 58 2.89 7.98 -7.03
C PHE A 58 2.31 9.10 -6.16
N ASN A 59 2.55 9.08 -4.85
CA ASN A 59 2.07 10.12 -3.94
C ASN A 59 2.68 11.49 -4.25
N ASN A 60 3.98 11.54 -4.55
CA ASN A 60 4.72 12.75 -4.88
C ASN A 60 4.25 13.34 -6.22
N GLU A 61 4.11 12.52 -7.26
CA GLU A 61 3.63 12.95 -8.57
C GLU A 61 2.18 13.44 -8.50
N PHE A 62 1.33 12.75 -7.74
CA PHE A 62 -0.06 13.16 -7.54
C PHE A 62 -0.20 14.38 -6.62
N GLY A 63 0.80 14.66 -5.78
CA GLY A 63 0.78 15.76 -4.81
C GLY A 63 -0.06 15.47 -3.57
N ARG A 64 -0.02 14.23 -3.06
CA ARG A 64 -0.65 13.81 -1.80
C ARG A 64 0.42 13.52 -0.74
N PRO A 65 0.39 14.18 0.43
CA PRO A 65 1.35 13.87 1.49
C PRO A 65 1.00 12.53 2.14
N ALA A 66 2.01 11.67 2.33
CA ALA A 66 1.95 10.42 3.10
C ALA A 66 2.37 10.69 4.55
N LEU A 67 1.37 10.77 5.43
CA LEU A 67 1.56 11.30 6.79
C LEU A 67 1.63 10.22 7.87
N ASN A 68 1.18 9.00 7.57
CA ASN A 68 1.20 7.90 8.51
C ASN A 68 1.39 6.57 7.79
N GLY A 69 2.03 5.64 8.47
CA GLY A 69 2.06 4.25 8.04
C GLY A 69 2.73 3.33 9.04
N TYR A 70 2.74 2.04 8.74
CA TYR A 70 3.41 1.04 9.57
C TYR A 70 4.25 0.09 8.73
N PHE A 71 5.29 -0.42 9.36
CA PHE A 71 6.17 -1.44 8.80
C PHE A 71 6.31 -2.58 9.79
N ARG A 72 6.14 -3.81 9.31
CA ARG A 72 6.33 -5.01 10.14
C ARG A 72 7.02 -6.11 9.36
N THR A 73 8.07 -6.66 9.94
CA THR A 73 8.68 -7.94 9.55
C THR A 73 8.15 -9.03 10.46
N TYR A 74 7.71 -10.14 9.89
CA TYR A 74 7.44 -11.36 10.65
C TYR A 74 7.57 -12.59 9.76
N GLU A 75 8.41 -13.51 10.20
CA GLU A 75 8.56 -14.84 9.66
C GLU A 75 9.20 -15.67 10.76
N GLU A 76 8.56 -16.75 11.18
CA GLU A 76 9.06 -17.61 12.25
C GLU A 76 8.40 -18.99 12.18
N LYS A 77 9.15 -20.02 12.57
CA LYS A 77 8.60 -21.35 12.83
C LYS A 77 7.99 -21.37 14.23
N VAL A 78 6.67 -21.48 14.30
CA VAL A 78 5.92 -21.35 15.57
C VAL A 78 4.96 -22.51 15.75
N THR A 79 4.79 -22.94 17.00
CA THR A 79 3.65 -23.77 17.40
C THR A 79 2.41 -22.87 17.47
N SER A 80 1.58 -22.94 16.45
CA SER A 80 0.33 -22.18 16.36
C SER A 80 -0.88 -23.11 16.47
N HIS A 81 -2.04 -22.59 16.07
CA HIS A 81 -3.33 -23.29 16.09
C HIS A 81 -3.35 -24.58 15.25
N ASN A 82 -2.43 -24.74 14.29
CA ASN A 82 -2.34 -25.91 13.42
C ASN A 82 -1.05 -26.73 13.66
N GLY A 83 -0.50 -26.67 14.89
CA GLY A 83 0.77 -27.30 15.22
C GLY A 83 1.98 -26.43 14.84
N GLU A 84 3.14 -27.07 14.68
CA GLU A 84 4.37 -26.37 14.30
C GLU A 84 4.38 -26.07 12.80
N GLU A 85 4.48 -24.79 12.44
CA GLU A 85 4.47 -24.35 11.05
C GLU A 85 5.19 -23.01 10.86
N LEU A 86 5.61 -22.73 9.63
CA LEU A 86 6.17 -21.44 9.27
C LEU A 86 5.04 -20.41 9.07
N ARG A 87 5.06 -19.33 9.86
CA ARG A 87 4.12 -18.22 9.77
C ARG A 87 4.87 -16.95 9.38
N GLY A 88 4.42 -16.27 8.33
CA GLY A 88 5.04 -15.03 7.86
C GLY A 88 4.33 -14.44 6.65
N TYR A 89 4.98 -13.47 6.00
CA TYR A 89 4.38 -12.69 4.91
C TYR A 89 5.11 -12.87 3.57
N HIS A 90 5.41 -14.11 3.16
CA HIS A 90 5.90 -14.42 1.79
C HIS A 90 5.03 -13.82 0.69
N LYS A 91 3.71 -13.77 0.92
CA LYS A 91 2.81 -12.87 0.20
C LYS A 91 2.72 -11.57 1.01
N PRO A 92 3.33 -10.46 0.56
CA PRO A 92 3.37 -9.23 1.33
C PRO A 92 1.98 -8.60 1.44
N ILE A 93 1.80 -7.81 2.49
CA ILE A 93 0.65 -6.89 2.60
C ILE A 93 1.17 -5.51 2.21
N MET A 94 0.66 -4.97 1.10
CA MET A 94 0.92 -3.60 0.67
C MET A 94 -0.38 -2.81 0.82
N LEU A 95 -0.40 -1.88 1.77
CA LEU A 95 -1.59 -1.14 2.19
C LEU A 95 -1.46 0.33 1.78
N ALA A 96 -2.51 0.85 1.15
CA ALA A 96 -2.64 2.27 0.80
C ALA A 96 -4.02 2.79 1.23
N GLY A 97 -4.03 3.87 2.01
CA GLY A 97 -5.22 4.54 2.51
C GLY A 97 -5.21 6.04 2.24
N GLY A 98 -6.33 6.71 2.50
CA GLY A 98 -6.54 8.12 2.17
C GLY A 98 -7.69 8.73 2.93
N ILE A 99 -7.59 10.02 3.24
CA ILE A 99 -8.72 10.87 3.60
C ILE A 99 -8.84 12.02 2.62
N GLY A 100 -10.05 12.54 2.44
CA GLY A 100 -10.28 13.62 1.51
C GLY A 100 -11.61 14.29 1.78
N ASN A 101 -11.71 15.54 1.34
CA ASN A 101 -12.89 16.35 1.57
C ASN A 101 -13.92 16.20 0.43
N ILE A 102 -15.20 16.17 0.80
CA ILE A 102 -16.34 16.16 -0.12
C ILE A 102 -17.41 17.15 0.34
N ARG A 103 -18.13 17.76 -0.60
CA ARG A 103 -19.30 18.60 -0.28
C ARG A 103 -20.47 17.71 0.14
N GLY A 104 -21.23 18.14 1.14
CA GLY A 104 -22.37 17.36 1.67
C GLY A 104 -23.37 16.93 0.59
N GLU A 105 -23.68 17.81 -0.34
CA GLU A 105 -24.59 17.55 -1.48
C GLU A 105 -24.10 16.41 -2.41
N HIS A 106 -22.81 16.08 -2.38
CA HIS A 106 -22.21 15.06 -3.26
C HIS A 106 -21.90 13.73 -2.53
N VAL A 107 -22.28 13.59 -1.26
CA VAL A 107 -22.04 12.35 -0.49
C VAL A 107 -22.84 11.18 -1.08
N GLN A 108 -24.10 11.42 -1.42
CA GLN A 108 -24.96 10.41 -2.02
C GLN A 108 -24.75 10.31 -3.53
N LYS A 109 -24.81 9.09 -4.07
CA LYS A 109 -24.85 8.87 -5.52
C LYS A 109 -26.21 9.35 -6.05
N GLY A 110 -26.21 10.01 -7.20
CA GLY A 110 -27.45 10.33 -7.92
C GLY A 110 -28.02 9.13 -8.67
N GLU A 111 -29.26 9.24 -9.12
CA GLU A 111 -29.92 8.23 -9.95
C GLU A 111 -29.31 8.17 -11.36
N ILE A 112 -29.21 6.96 -11.92
CA ILE A 112 -28.79 6.74 -13.32
C ILE A 112 -30.07 6.54 -14.13
N THR A 113 -30.47 7.56 -14.89
CA THR A 113 -31.68 7.52 -15.71
C THR A 113 -31.50 6.73 -17.00
N VAL A 114 -32.60 6.23 -17.57
CA VAL A 114 -32.60 5.59 -18.88
C VAL A 114 -32.08 6.58 -19.93
N GLY A 115 -31.12 6.13 -20.76
CA GLY A 115 -30.47 6.97 -21.77
C GLY A 115 -29.24 7.75 -21.26
N ALA A 116 -28.89 7.65 -19.98
CA ALA A 116 -27.66 8.21 -19.44
C ALA A 116 -26.43 7.70 -20.20
N LYS A 117 -25.48 8.60 -20.48
CA LYS A 117 -24.24 8.25 -21.18
C LYS A 117 -23.24 7.63 -20.21
N LEU A 118 -22.70 6.48 -20.58
CA LEU A 118 -21.58 5.86 -19.87
C LEU A 118 -20.28 6.41 -20.46
N ILE A 119 -19.44 6.97 -19.59
CA ILE A 119 -18.18 7.63 -19.98
C ILE A 119 -17.04 6.94 -19.24
N VAL A 120 -15.97 6.61 -19.98
CA VAL A 120 -14.69 6.22 -19.41
C VAL A 120 -13.80 7.47 -19.36
N LEU A 121 -13.48 7.93 -18.16
CA LEU A 121 -12.52 9.01 -17.95
C LEU A 121 -11.15 8.42 -17.59
N ALA A 122 -10.23 8.43 -18.54
CA ALA A 122 -8.86 7.92 -18.37
C ALA A 122 -7.89 8.70 -19.28
N ALA A 123 -6.59 8.53 -19.05
CA ALA A 123 -5.58 9.02 -19.99
C ALA A 123 -5.76 8.35 -21.35
N ARG A 124 -5.67 9.13 -22.43
CA ARG A 124 -5.60 8.60 -23.79
C ARG A 124 -4.18 8.09 -23.99
N ARG A 125 -4.01 6.77 -24.05
CA ARG A 125 -2.76 6.17 -24.53
C ARG A 125 -2.62 6.38 -26.03
#